data_AF-A0A8B8UQQ2-F1
#
_entry.id   AF-A0A8B8UQQ2-F1
#
_cell.length_a   1.000
_cell.length_b   1.000
_cell.length_c   1.000
_cell.angle_alpha   90.00
_cell.angle_beta   90.00
_cell.angle_gamma   90.00
#
_symmetry.space_group_name_H-M   'P 1'
#
loop_
_entity.id
_entity.type
_entity.pdbx_description
1 polymer ?
#
loop_
_entity_poly.entity_id
_entity_poly.type
_entity_poly.pdbx_seq_one_letter_code
_entity_poly.pdbx_strand_id
1 'polypeptide(L)'
;MAGIRFTHKLYQYYQLATSFLYAALLIRWLILMPLVGSRFLPGGIHEFLIYLMLCSSLVEVIWLLRFHGLKNGLLSRTFLKDLDFIYLVRVIHFYDDYEHALILKNASYSSFIICLSLSQAYCHWCKLFKRKGVKERTLVWKVNTFITLPILYLSEFALLLLNIQIKNYHSTPTLDVINRVVLLAYFPILLTAYKKLLTK
;
A
#
# COMPACT_ATOMS: atom_id res chain seq x y z
N MET A 1 -34.86 -3.44 1.14
CA MET A 1 -33.89 -4.33 1.82
C MET A 1 -32.93 -5.08 0.87
N ALA A 2 -33.34 -5.43 -0.36
CA ALA A 2 -32.48 -6.17 -1.32
C ALA A 2 -31.18 -5.43 -1.70
N GLY A 3 -31.25 -4.12 -1.98
CA GLY A 3 -30.07 -3.31 -2.37
C GLY A 3 -28.99 -3.23 -1.27
N ILE A 4 -29.39 -3.15 0.00
CA ILE A 4 -28.45 -3.14 1.13
C ILE A 4 -27.69 -4.48 1.20
N ARG A 5 -28.40 -5.60 1.08
CA ARG A 5 -27.80 -6.94 1.07
C ARG A 5 -26.83 -7.14 -0.10
N PHE A 6 -27.17 -6.60 -1.28
CA PHE A 6 -26.29 -6.64 -2.45
C PHE A 6 -25.00 -5.84 -2.22
N THR A 7 -25.11 -4.61 -1.70
CA THR A 7 -23.91 -3.77 -1.44
C THR A 7 -22.94 -4.41 -0.44
N HIS A 8 -23.45 -5.04 0.62
CA HIS A 8 -22.61 -5.75 1.58
C HIS A 8 -21.92 -6.98 0.96
N LYS A 9 -22.61 -7.75 0.11
CA LYS A 9 -21.99 -8.88 -0.60
C LYS A 9 -20.90 -8.41 -1.57
N LEU A 10 -21.14 -7.31 -2.28
CA LEU A 10 -20.13 -6.75 -3.20
C LEU A 10 -18.89 -6.28 -2.43
N TYR A 11 -19.07 -5.62 -1.29
CA TYR A 11 -17.96 -5.26 -0.40
C TYR A 11 -17.20 -6.50 0.09
N GLN A 12 -17.90 -7.55 0.52
CA GLN A 12 -17.25 -8.81 0.94
C GLN A 12 -16.45 -9.46 -0.19
N TYR A 13 -17.02 -9.53 -1.40
CA TYR A 13 -16.33 -10.06 -2.58
C TYR A 13 -15.08 -9.23 -2.90
N TYR A 14 -15.20 -7.90 -2.84
CA TYR A 14 -14.08 -7.00 -3.01
C TYR A 14 -12.96 -7.27 -1.98
N GLN A 15 -13.28 -7.34 -0.68
CA GLN A 15 -12.29 -7.61 0.38
C GLN A 15 -11.63 -9.00 0.21
N LEU A 16 -12.39 -10.00 -0.22
CA LEU A 16 -11.86 -11.33 -0.53
C LEU A 16 -10.89 -11.27 -1.71
N ALA A 17 -11.33 -10.69 -2.83
CA ALA A 17 -10.54 -10.59 -4.05
C ALA A 17 -9.25 -9.79 -3.84
N THR A 18 -9.31 -8.63 -3.17
CA THR A 18 -8.11 -7.84 -2.88
C THR A 18 -7.14 -8.56 -1.96
N SER A 19 -7.64 -9.27 -0.93
CA SER A 19 -6.80 -10.10 -0.08
C SER A 19 -6.03 -11.14 -0.89
N PHE A 20 -6.70 -11.81 -1.84
CA PHE A 20 -6.04 -12.78 -2.73
C PHE A 20 -5.07 -12.12 -3.71
N LEU A 21 -5.39 -10.95 -4.27
CA LEU A 21 -4.50 -10.25 -5.19
C LEU A 21 -3.21 -9.80 -4.50
N TYR A 22 -3.28 -9.32 -3.27
CA TYR A 22 -2.07 -9.00 -2.49
C TYR A 22 -1.28 -10.25 -2.10
N ALA A 23 -1.94 -11.37 -1.79
CA ALA A 23 -1.24 -12.64 -1.60
C ALA A 23 -0.57 -13.13 -2.90
N ALA A 24 -1.24 -12.95 -4.04
CA ALA A 24 -0.69 -13.28 -5.36
C ALA A 24 0.52 -12.41 -5.71
N LEU A 25 0.53 -11.12 -5.34
CA LEU A 25 1.70 -10.24 -5.45
C LEU A 25 2.90 -10.85 -4.71
N LEU A 26 2.70 -11.30 -3.47
CA LEU A 26 3.76 -11.92 -2.66
C LEU A 26 4.28 -13.20 -3.30
N ILE A 27 3.38 -14.09 -3.73
CA ILE A 27 3.75 -15.35 -4.38
C ILE A 27 4.53 -15.08 -5.66
N ARG A 28 4.08 -14.11 -6.48
CA ARG A 28 4.77 -13.69 -7.69
C ARG A 28 6.17 -13.18 -7.40
N TRP A 29 6.34 -12.39 -6.34
CA TRP A 29 7.65 -11.94 -5.88
C TRP A 29 8.53 -13.12 -5.42
N LEU A 30 8.00 -14.03 -4.59
CA LEU A 30 8.74 -15.21 -4.09
C LEU A 30 9.23 -16.13 -5.20
N ILE A 31 8.45 -16.29 -6.27
CA ILE A 31 8.82 -17.13 -7.43
C ILE A 31 9.82 -16.40 -8.31
N LEU A 32 9.58 -15.13 -8.68
CA LEU A 32 10.39 -14.46 -9.69
C LEU A 32 11.72 -13.91 -9.16
N MET A 33 11.78 -13.47 -7.89
CA MET A 33 13.03 -12.98 -7.29
C MET A 33 14.21 -13.95 -7.43
N PRO A 34 14.11 -15.23 -7.03
CA PRO A 34 15.21 -16.17 -7.16
C PRO A 34 15.50 -16.54 -8.61
N LEU A 35 14.49 -16.48 -9.49
CA LEU A 35 14.62 -16.86 -10.90
C LEU A 35 15.34 -15.81 -11.75
N VAL A 36 15.05 -14.53 -11.52
CA VAL A 36 15.50 -13.45 -12.42
C VAL A 36 16.31 -12.36 -11.72
N GLY A 37 16.39 -12.41 -10.39
CA GLY A 37 17.11 -11.43 -9.57
C GLY A 37 16.53 -10.02 -9.66
N SER A 38 17.22 -9.04 -9.07
CA SER A 38 16.80 -7.64 -9.04
C SER A 38 16.78 -6.95 -10.41
N ARG A 39 17.41 -7.55 -11.43
CA ARG A 39 17.53 -6.97 -12.77
C ARG A 39 16.20 -6.94 -13.54
N PHE A 40 15.27 -7.84 -13.24
CA PHE A 40 14.00 -8.01 -13.97
C PHE A 40 12.73 -7.94 -13.11
N LEU A 41 12.84 -7.58 -11.81
CA LEU A 41 11.69 -7.12 -11.02
C LEU A 41 10.83 -6.04 -11.69
N PRO A 42 11.42 -5.07 -12.41
CA PRO A 42 10.68 -3.94 -12.96
C PRO A 42 9.63 -4.27 -14.02
N GLY A 43 9.66 -5.46 -14.64
CA GLY A 43 8.69 -5.83 -15.67
C GLY A 43 7.31 -6.15 -15.08
N GLY A 44 6.99 -7.44 -14.96
CA GLY A 44 5.63 -7.86 -14.60
C GLY A 44 5.20 -7.66 -13.15
N ILE A 45 6.13 -7.55 -12.18
CA ILE A 45 5.77 -7.37 -10.75
C ILE A 45 5.42 -5.92 -10.48
N HIS A 46 6.21 -4.98 -10.97
CA HIS A 46 5.98 -3.56 -10.73
C HIS A 46 4.66 -3.10 -11.33
N GLU A 47 4.40 -3.42 -12.60
CA GLU A 47 3.15 -3.05 -13.25
C GLU A 47 1.93 -3.61 -12.48
N PHE A 48 1.99 -4.90 -12.11
CA PHE A 48 0.94 -5.52 -11.29
C PHE A 48 0.76 -4.83 -9.94
N LEU A 49 1.85 -4.48 -9.26
CA LEU A 49 1.82 -3.75 -8.00
C LEU A 49 1.13 -2.39 -8.16
N ILE A 50 1.50 -1.62 -9.19
CA ILE A 50 0.97 -0.28 -9.42
C ILE A 50 -0.53 -0.31 -9.67
N TYR A 51 -0.99 -1.17 -10.60
CA TYR A 51 -2.42 -1.30 -10.86
C TYR A 51 -3.17 -1.83 -9.64
N LEU A 52 -2.60 -2.78 -8.90
CA LEU A 52 -3.22 -3.29 -7.68
C LEU A 52 -3.37 -2.20 -6.63
N MET A 53 -2.33 -1.40 -6.37
CA MET A 53 -2.37 -0.28 -5.43
C MET A 53 -3.39 0.77 -5.84
N LEU A 54 -3.39 1.18 -7.12
CA LEU A 54 -4.30 2.19 -7.64
C LEU A 54 -5.76 1.73 -7.56
N CYS A 55 -6.07 0.56 -8.12
CA CYS A 55 -7.43 0.04 -8.18
C CYS A 55 -7.98 -0.26 -6.78
N SER A 56 -7.20 -0.90 -5.91
CA SER A 56 -7.64 -1.17 -4.53
C SER A 56 -7.87 0.11 -3.75
N SER A 57 -7.01 1.12 -3.87
CA SER A 57 -7.17 2.38 -3.16
C SER A 57 -8.40 3.16 -3.63
N LEU A 58 -8.63 3.24 -4.95
CA LEU A 58 -9.82 3.92 -5.50
C LEU A 58 -11.12 3.23 -5.04
N VAL A 59 -11.18 1.90 -5.12
CA VAL A 59 -12.38 1.15 -4.70
C VAL A 59 -12.57 1.21 -3.19
N GLU A 60 -11.49 1.16 -2.39
CA GLU A 60 -11.57 1.31 -0.93
C GLU A 60 -12.10 2.70 -0.54
N VAL A 61 -11.63 3.78 -1.18
CA VAL A 61 -12.15 5.14 -0.97
C VAL A 61 -13.65 5.21 -1.26
N ILE A 62 -14.12 4.61 -2.36
CA ILE A 62 -15.55 4.55 -2.70
C ILE A 62 -16.34 3.85 -1.58
N TRP A 63 -15.87 2.70 -1.11
CA TRP A 63 -16.53 1.96 -0.03
C TRP A 63 -16.53 2.74 1.28
N LEU A 64 -15.44 3.41 1.57
CA LEU A 64 -15.24 4.17 2.78
C LEU A 64 -16.19 5.36 2.85
N LEU A 65 -16.32 6.11 1.75
CA LEU A 65 -17.31 7.18 1.60
C LEU A 65 -18.74 6.63 1.68
N ARG A 66 -18.99 5.45 1.10
CA ARG A 66 -20.31 4.81 1.13
C ARG A 66 -20.76 4.38 2.52
N PHE A 67 -19.87 3.82 3.34
CA PHE A 67 -20.21 3.26 4.66
C PHE A 67 -20.02 4.23 5.83
N HIS A 68 -19.05 5.15 5.75
CA HIS A 68 -18.74 6.09 6.84
C HIS A 68 -19.15 7.53 6.54
N GLY A 69 -19.57 7.82 5.30
CA GLY A 69 -19.88 9.17 4.84
C GLY A 69 -18.62 10.03 4.61
N LEU A 70 -18.81 11.23 4.05
CA LEU A 70 -17.72 12.14 3.70
C LEU A 70 -16.88 12.55 4.92
N LYS A 71 -17.50 13.02 5.99
CA LYS A 71 -16.79 13.58 7.15
C LYS A 71 -15.92 12.54 7.88
N ASN A 72 -16.50 11.40 8.24
CA ASN A 72 -15.77 10.36 8.97
C ASN A 72 -14.87 9.53 8.05
N GLY A 73 -15.22 9.44 6.76
CA GLY A 73 -14.38 8.79 5.76
C GLY A 73 -13.06 9.54 5.55
N LEU A 74 -13.12 10.83 5.22
CA LEU A 74 -11.92 11.62 4.92
C LEU A 74 -10.95 11.74 6.11
N LEU A 75 -11.47 11.68 7.35
CA LEU A 75 -10.64 11.70 8.57
C LEU A 75 -10.11 10.32 8.98
N SER A 76 -10.43 9.27 8.24
CA SER A 76 -10.02 7.91 8.57
C SER A 76 -8.56 7.63 8.19
N ARG A 77 -7.94 6.70 8.93
CA ARG A 77 -6.59 6.21 8.62
C ARG A 77 -6.53 5.45 7.30
N THR A 78 -7.62 4.78 6.93
CA THR A 78 -7.71 4.06 5.66
C THR A 78 -7.66 5.03 4.49
N PHE A 79 -8.35 6.17 4.57
CA PHE A 79 -8.28 7.21 3.55
C PHE A 79 -6.86 7.77 3.40
N LEU A 80 -6.17 8.04 4.52
CA LEU A 80 -4.77 8.48 4.48
C LEU A 80 -3.86 7.46 3.78
N LYS A 81 -4.04 6.17 4.08
CA LYS A 81 -3.32 5.07 3.41
C LYS A 81 -3.63 5.01 1.91
N ASP A 82 -4.90 5.16 1.52
CA ASP A 82 -5.30 5.09 0.11
C ASP A 82 -4.77 6.29 -0.69
N LEU A 83 -4.76 7.49 -0.08
CA LEU A 83 -4.12 8.66 -0.67
C LEU A 83 -2.62 8.47 -0.85
N ASP A 84 -1.96 7.92 0.17
CA ASP A 84 -0.54 7.61 0.12
C ASP A 84 -0.20 6.62 -1.00
N PHE A 85 -1.01 5.56 -1.18
CA PHE A 85 -0.82 4.62 -2.28
C PHE A 85 -1.02 5.26 -3.66
N ILE A 86 -2.04 6.12 -3.82
CA ILE A 86 -2.25 6.86 -5.06
C ILE A 86 -1.06 7.78 -5.34
N TYR A 87 -0.53 8.44 -4.30
CA TYR A 87 0.65 9.26 -4.41
C TYR A 87 1.88 8.43 -4.80
N LEU A 88 2.18 7.32 -4.13
CA LEU A 88 3.30 6.44 -4.47
C LEU A 88 3.20 5.90 -5.89
N VAL A 89 2.00 5.52 -6.35
CA VAL A 89 1.77 5.14 -7.73
C VAL A 89 2.19 6.28 -8.66
N ARG A 90 1.75 7.51 -8.41
CA ARG A 90 2.14 8.66 -9.24
C ARG A 90 3.65 8.91 -9.24
N VAL A 91 4.32 8.70 -8.11
CA VAL A 91 5.75 8.96 -7.96
C VAL A 91 6.62 7.87 -8.60
N ILE A 92 6.19 6.61 -8.54
CA ILE A 92 7.01 5.43 -8.87
C ILE A 92 6.50 4.75 -10.16
N HIS A 93 5.42 5.21 -10.80
CA HIS A 93 4.96 4.67 -12.08
C HIS A 93 5.86 5.16 -13.23
N PHE A 94 6.78 4.29 -13.66
CA PHE A 94 7.63 4.50 -14.83
C PHE A 94 6.91 3.94 -16.05
N TYR A 95 6.53 4.78 -17.03
CA TYR A 95 5.74 4.28 -18.18
C TYR A 95 6.58 3.45 -19.15
N ASP A 96 7.85 3.82 -19.37
CA ASP A 96 8.67 3.24 -20.45
C ASP A 96 10.13 2.91 -20.07
N ASP A 97 10.56 3.20 -18.83
CA ASP A 97 12.00 3.16 -18.47
C ASP A 97 12.33 2.32 -17.22
N TYR A 98 11.77 1.11 -17.20
CA TYR A 98 11.96 0.15 -16.13
C TYR A 98 13.40 -0.35 -15.98
N GLU A 99 14.16 -0.37 -17.07
CA GLU A 99 15.56 -0.82 -17.06
C GLU A 99 16.50 0.19 -16.41
N HIS A 100 16.23 1.49 -16.52
CA HIS A 100 17.07 2.54 -15.91
C HIS A 100 16.56 3.03 -14.55
N ALA A 101 15.38 2.57 -14.10
CA ALA A 101 14.85 2.88 -12.77
C ALA A 101 15.63 2.17 -11.64
N LEU A 102 16.71 2.80 -11.17
CA LEU A 102 17.56 2.32 -10.06
C LEU A 102 16.78 2.07 -8.76
N ILE A 103 15.68 2.80 -8.57
CA ILE A 103 14.78 2.68 -7.41
C ILE A 103 14.19 1.27 -7.33
N LEU A 104 13.78 0.71 -8.47
CA LEU A 104 13.14 -0.62 -8.55
C LEU A 104 14.12 -1.77 -8.31
N LYS A 105 15.43 -1.49 -8.42
CA LYS A 105 16.51 -2.46 -8.20
C LYS A 105 17.02 -2.47 -6.76
N ASN A 106 16.60 -1.50 -5.94
CA ASN A 106 17.02 -1.38 -4.56
C ASN A 106 16.35 -2.45 -3.67
N ALA A 107 17.06 -2.94 -2.65
CA ALA A 107 16.52 -3.88 -1.66
C ALA A 107 15.27 -3.32 -0.95
N SER A 108 15.21 -2.00 -0.77
CA SER A 108 14.05 -1.29 -0.20
C SER A 108 12.78 -1.59 -0.99
N TYR A 109 12.85 -1.67 -2.32
CA TYR A 109 11.71 -1.98 -3.18
C TYR A 109 11.17 -3.40 -2.96
N SER A 110 12.08 -4.37 -2.79
CA SER A 110 11.69 -5.74 -2.45
C SER A 110 11.05 -5.82 -1.06
N SER A 111 11.65 -5.16 -0.05
CA SER A 111 11.08 -5.12 1.29
C SER A 111 9.70 -4.44 1.33
N PHE A 112 9.51 -3.41 0.50
CA PHE A 112 8.23 -2.74 0.31
C PHE A 112 7.17 -3.71 -0.23
N ILE A 113 7.46 -4.44 -1.32
CA ILE A 113 6.53 -5.41 -1.91
C ILE A 113 6.11 -6.48 -0.89
N ILE A 114 7.08 -7.07 -0.18
CA ILE A 114 6.80 -8.12 0.82
C ILE A 114 5.93 -7.57 1.94
N CYS A 115 6.30 -6.43 2.52
CA CYS A 115 5.58 -5.90 3.67
C CYS A 115 4.20 -5.37 3.27
N LEU A 116 4.08 -4.75 2.10
CA LEU A 116 2.82 -4.26 1.56
C LEU A 116 1.86 -5.42 1.32
N SER A 117 2.31 -6.46 0.60
CA SER A 117 1.49 -7.63 0.30
C SER A 117 0.98 -8.33 1.55
N LEU A 118 1.87 -8.61 2.53
CA LEU A 118 1.48 -9.21 3.81
C LEU A 118 0.49 -8.31 4.58
N SER A 119 0.77 -7.01 4.67
CA SER A 119 -0.05 -6.11 5.47
C SER A 119 -1.42 -5.86 4.86
N GLN A 120 -1.49 -5.65 3.54
CA GLN A 120 -2.77 -5.43 2.85
C GLN A 120 -3.61 -6.71 2.79
N ALA A 121 -3.00 -7.88 2.51
CA ALA A 121 -3.71 -9.15 2.58
C ALA A 121 -4.30 -9.37 3.98
N TYR A 122 -3.51 -9.15 5.04
CA TYR A 122 -4.00 -9.24 6.41
C TYR A 122 -5.13 -8.23 6.71
N CYS A 123 -5.00 -6.98 6.25
CA CYS A 123 -5.98 -5.92 6.48
C CYS A 123 -7.34 -6.26 5.85
N HIS A 124 -7.35 -6.62 4.57
CA HIS A 124 -8.56 -6.98 3.83
C HIS A 124 -9.19 -8.27 4.39
N TRP A 125 -8.37 -9.27 4.74
CA TRP A 125 -8.82 -10.46 5.43
C TRP A 125 -9.50 -10.15 6.77
N CYS A 126 -8.91 -9.26 7.56
CA CYS A 126 -9.50 -8.83 8.83
C CYS A 126 -10.84 -8.12 8.64
N LYS A 127 -10.98 -7.26 7.62
CA LYS A 127 -12.25 -6.58 7.31
C LYS A 127 -13.36 -7.56 6.90
N LEU A 128 -13.00 -8.69 6.31
CA LEU A 128 -13.94 -9.74 5.90
C LEU A 128 -14.40 -10.60 7.09
N PHE A 129 -13.47 -11.04 7.94
CA PHE A 129 -13.73 -12.08 8.94
C PHE A 129 -13.78 -11.60 10.39
N LYS A 130 -13.15 -10.47 10.76
CA LYS A 130 -13.17 -9.98 12.14
C LYS A 130 -14.46 -9.19 12.40
N ARG A 131 -15.49 -9.89 12.89
CA ARG A 131 -16.66 -9.30 13.55
C ARG A 131 -16.36 -8.96 15.01
N LYS A 132 -17.19 -8.10 15.62
CA LYS A 132 -17.17 -7.78 17.06
C LYS A 132 -17.02 -9.06 17.89
N GLY A 133 -16.05 -9.06 18.81
CA GLY A 133 -15.80 -10.18 19.75
C GLY A 133 -14.58 -11.06 19.46
N VAL A 134 -13.84 -10.84 18.37
CA VAL A 134 -12.56 -11.54 18.13
C VAL A 134 -11.47 -10.97 19.04
N LYS A 135 -10.63 -11.85 19.61
CA LYS A 135 -9.47 -11.45 20.45
C LYS A 135 -8.66 -10.35 19.76
N GLU A 136 -8.62 -9.19 20.43
CA GLU A 136 -7.73 -8.10 20.06
C GLU A 136 -6.27 -8.54 20.26
N ARG A 137 -5.36 -8.04 19.41
CA ARG A 137 -3.91 -8.23 19.56
C ARG A 137 -3.39 -9.68 19.47
N THR A 138 -3.90 -10.45 18.51
CA THR A 138 -3.34 -11.77 18.15
C THR A 138 -1.84 -11.69 17.79
N LEU A 139 -1.13 -12.82 17.81
CA LEU A 139 0.28 -12.88 17.39
C LEU A 139 0.48 -12.30 15.98
N VAL A 140 -0.41 -12.63 15.05
CA VAL A 140 -0.40 -12.09 13.67
C VAL A 140 -0.56 -10.56 13.68
N TRP A 141 -1.44 -10.03 14.54
CA TRP A 141 -1.57 -8.58 14.68
C TRP A 141 -0.27 -7.95 15.21
N LYS A 142 0.40 -8.57 16.19
CA LYS A 142 1.67 -8.08 16.74
C LYS A 142 2.77 -8.08 15.69
N VAL A 143 2.92 -9.17 14.93
CA VAL A 143 3.91 -9.25 13.84
C VAL A 143 3.62 -8.18 12.79
N ASN A 144 2.38 -8.07 12.32
CA ASN A 144 2.01 -7.05 11.34
C ASN A 144 2.27 -5.63 11.87
N THR A 145 1.93 -5.37 13.14
CA THR A 145 2.02 -4.03 13.73
C THR A 145 3.46 -3.65 14.04
N PHE A 146 4.23 -4.50 14.71
CA PHE A 146 5.56 -4.16 15.21
C PHE A 146 6.71 -4.50 14.26
N ILE A 147 6.48 -5.33 13.24
CA ILE A 147 7.53 -5.75 12.31
C ILE A 147 7.17 -5.30 10.89
N THR A 148 6.05 -5.80 10.35
CA THR A 148 5.70 -5.58 8.94
C THR A 148 5.45 -4.10 8.63
N LEU A 149 4.66 -3.40 9.44
CA LEU A 149 4.35 -1.98 9.22
C LEU A 149 5.59 -1.08 9.35
N PRO A 150 6.43 -1.17 10.39
CA PRO A 150 7.66 -0.36 10.46
C PRO A 150 8.59 -0.57 9.28
N ILE A 151 8.80 -1.82 8.86
CA ILE A 151 9.65 -2.11 7.70
C ILE A 151 9.02 -1.54 6.42
N LEU A 152 7.69 -1.68 6.25
CA LEU A 152 6.97 -1.08 5.13
C LEU A 152 7.23 0.43 5.05
N TYR A 153 7.00 1.15 6.14
CA TYR A 153 7.13 2.60 6.13
C TYR A 153 8.58 3.08 6.00
N LEU A 154 9.55 2.35 6.54
CA LEU A 154 10.97 2.66 6.33
C LEU A 154 11.38 2.41 4.87
N SER A 155 10.91 1.31 4.28
CA SER A 155 11.18 0.98 2.89
C SER A 155 10.60 2.02 1.93
N GLU A 156 9.38 2.48 2.22
CA GLU A 156 8.71 3.53 1.46
C GLU A 156 9.44 4.86 1.57
N PHE A 157 9.85 5.26 2.77
CA PHE A 157 10.65 6.46 2.98
C PHE A 157 11.97 6.40 2.19
N ALA A 158 12.65 5.25 2.20
CA ALA A 158 13.87 5.05 1.43
C ALA A 158 13.62 5.17 -0.08
N LEU A 159 12.52 4.63 -0.60
CA LEU A 159 12.13 4.75 -2.01
C LEU A 159 11.86 6.21 -2.40
N LEU A 160 11.11 6.94 -1.57
CA LEU A 160 10.83 8.36 -1.79
C LEU A 160 12.11 9.21 -1.76
N LEU A 161 13.01 8.93 -0.82
CA LEU A 161 14.31 9.61 -0.73
C LEU A 161 15.16 9.35 -1.98
N LEU A 162 15.25 8.10 -2.42
CA LEU A 162 15.98 7.72 -3.63
C LEU A 162 15.38 8.39 -4.87
N ASN A 163 14.06 8.54 -4.95
CA ASN A 163 13.40 9.21 -6.06
C ASN A 163 13.73 10.71 -6.17
N ILE A 164 14.07 11.37 -5.06
CA ILE A 164 14.53 12.77 -5.10
C ILE A 164 16.01 12.86 -5.48
N GLN A 165 16.83 11.90 -5.03
CA GLN A 165 18.26 11.90 -5.31
C GLN A 165 18.58 11.54 -6.76
N ILE A 166 17.83 10.58 -7.33
CA ILE A 166 18.02 10.08 -8.68
C ILE A 166 17.01 10.77 -9.58
N LYS A 167 17.48 11.76 -10.37
CA LYS A 167 16.64 12.42 -11.36
C LYS A 167 16.20 11.40 -12.42
N ASN A 168 14.90 11.24 -12.56
CA ASN A 168 14.30 10.41 -13.60
C ASN A 168 13.79 11.30 -14.74
N TYR A 169 13.63 10.74 -15.94
CA TYR A 169 13.07 11.47 -17.09
C TYR A 169 11.65 12.02 -16.84
N HIS A 170 10.93 11.45 -15.86
CA HIS A 170 9.59 11.88 -15.47
C HIS A 170 9.59 12.87 -14.28
N SER A 171 10.75 13.25 -13.75
CA SER A 171 10.85 14.23 -12.66
C SER A 171 10.54 15.63 -13.19
N THR A 172 9.44 16.20 -12.72
CA THR A 172 9.08 17.61 -12.98
C THR A 172 9.47 18.48 -11.78
N PRO A 173 9.83 19.76 -11.98
CA PRO A 173 10.23 20.63 -10.87
C PRO A 173 9.13 20.79 -9.80
N THR A 174 7.86 20.70 -10.20
CA THR A 174 6.71 20.70 -9.28
C THR A 174 6.63 19.42 -8.45
N LEU A 175 6.88 18.25 -9.06
CA LEU A 175 6.91 16.97 -8.38
C LEU A 175 8.05 16.90 -7.35
N ASP A 176 9.22 17.45 -7.67
CA ASP A 176 10.36 17.49 -6.73
C ASP A 176 10.05 18.31 -5.48
N VAL A 177 9.37 19.45 -5.62
CA VAL A 177 8.93 20.27 -4.48
C VAL A 177 7.93 19.50 -3.62
N ILE A 178 6.94 18.85 -4.26
CA ILE A 178 5.94 18.03 -3.56
C ILE A 178 6.62 16.89 -2.80
N ASN A 179 7.52 16.15 -3.45
CA ASN A 179 8.23 15.02 -2.84
C ASN A 179 9.03 15.46 -1.59
N ARG A 180 9.69 16.63 -1.65
CA ARG A 180 10.41 17.19 -0.49
C ARG A 180 9.48 17.53 0.66
N VAL A 181 8.33 18.16 0.38
CA VAL A 181 7.32 18.48 1.40
C VAL A 181 6.78 17.19 2.04
N VAL A 182 6.49 16.17 1.22
CA VAL A 182 6.01 14.87 1.70
C VAL A 182 7.06 14.21 2.59
N LEU A 183 8.35 14.19 2.21
CA LEU A 183 9.40 13.61 3.05
C LEU A 183 9.51 14.30 4.42
N LEU A 184 9.40 15.63 4.48
CA LEU A 184 9.43 16.37 5.74
C LEU A 184 8.23 16.04 6.63
N ALA A 185 7.05 15.90 6.02
CA ALA A 185 5.81 15.58 6.72
C ALA A 185 5.65 14.08 7.04
N TYR A 186 6.45 13.21 6.42
CA TYR A 186 6.28 11.75 6.43
C TYR A 186 6.28 11.17 7.84
N PHE A 187 7.38 11.35 8.59
CA PHE A 187 7.49 10.81 9.95
C PHE A 187 6.46 11.38 10.94
N PRO A 188 6.21 12.71 10.99
CA PRO A 188 5.15 13.25 11.84
C PRO A 188 3.77 12.65 11.57
N ILE A 189 3.35 12.58 10.30
CA ILE A 189 2.06 12.03 9.92
C ILE A 189 2.02 10.53 10.24
N LEU A 190 3.07 9.79 9.91
CA LEU A 190 3.18 8.38 10.18
C LEU A 190 3.06 8.06 11.68
N LEU A 191 3.82 8.75 12.53
CA LEU A 191 3.81 8.52 13.98
C LEU A 191 2.44 8.83 14.58
N THR A 192 1.76 9.88 14.12
CA THR A 192 0.39 10.18 14.59
C THR A 192 -0.61 9.09 14.16
N ALA A 193 -0.50 8.58 12.93
CA ALA A 193 -1.34 7.49 12.43
C ALA A 193 -1.04 6.17 13.16
N TYR A 194 0.21 5.90 13.48
CA TYR A 194 0.67 4.71 14.19
C TYR A 194 0.26 4.74 15.67
N LYS A 195 0.37 5.89 16.34
CA LYS A 195 -0.16 6.08 17.71
C LYS A 195 -1.66 5.80 17.77
N LYS A 196 -2.43 6.26 16.77
CA LYS A 196 -3.86 5.95 16.64
C LYS A 196 -4.14 4.47 16.37
N LEU A 197 -3.19 3.69 15.86
CA LEU A 197 -3.33 2.23 15.71
C LEU A 197 -3.18 1.50 17.04
N LEU A 198 -2.25 1.96 17.88
CA LEU A 198 -1.94 1.30 19.15
C LEU A 198 -2.94 1.61 20.27
N THR A 199 -3.54 2.79 20.21
CA THR A 199 -4.49 3.30 21.22
C THR A 199 -5.94 2.87 20.99
N LYS A 200 -6.25 2.34 19.80
CA LYS A 200 -7.57 1.87 19.41
C LYS A 200 -7.66 0.35 19.58
#